data_AF-A0A9P5ZSB7-F1
#
_entry.id   AF-A0A9P5ZSB7-F1
#
_cell.length_a   1.000
_cell.length_b   1.000
_cell.length_c   1.000
_cell.angle_alpha   90.00
_cell.angle_beta   90.00
_cell.angle_gamma   90.00
#
_symmetry.space_group_name_H-M   'P 1'
#
loop_
_entity.id
_entity.type
_entity.pdbx_description
1 polymer ?
#
loop_
_entity_poly.entity_id
_entity_poly.type
_entity_poly.pdbx_seq_one_letter_code
_entity_poly.pdbx_strand_id
1 'polypeptide(L)'
;MKRGKSSLVTYSSSDDEPTPVSKKSRKLPALASSLVSSGPVDNPALHQGRIRTQPHVEGQFAALVYVSVGLDKESPLRQLLSDAFRTAKVTVECLQELKGVPLKEDDKPSDGAKPSLHISLSRPVYLRAYQRDEFKSAVKQLASKYSPFDASFATFSELSNDEKTRTFLAVEIGGGHNELKELSKGLTPILKPLRQKAYYPEPRFHASFAWALLQSTQQEGSPSNAVATTLPSAEFRAISQFPTDLVPELNRTYRSRLSSASVSTFTVENIHVKIGKEESKWRLRQI
;
A
#
# COMPACT_ATOMS: atom_id res chain seq x y z
N MET A 1 27.93 5.68 74.08
CA MET A 1 27.28 7.01 74.22
C MET A 1 26.54 7.30 72.91
N LYS A 2 25.26 6.93 72.78
CA LYS A 2 24.01 7.70 73.00
C LYS A 2 23.87 8.96 72.12
N ARG A 3 22.79 8.93 71.31
CA ARG A 3 22.26 9.88 70.32
C ARG A 3 22.17 11.33 70.82
N GLY A 4 22.45 12.28 69.94
CA GLY A 4 21.95 13.67 70.00
C GLY A 4 21.06 13.94 68.80
N LYS A 5 19.74 13.95 69.01
CA LYS A 5 18.75 14.53 68.10
C LYS A 5 18.76 16.04 68.33
N SER A 6 18.98 16.86 67.29
CA SER A 6 18.67 18.29 67.33
C SER A 6 17.42 18.58 66.53
N SER A 7 16.62 19.47 67.12
CA SER A 7 15.20 19.74 66.93
C SER A 7 14.81 20.30 65.57
N LEU A 8 13.65 19.84 65.10
CA LEU A 8 12.81 20.52 64.12
C LEU A 8 12.49 21.94 64.61
N VAL A 9 12.75 22.92 63.75
CA VAL A 9 12.24 24.28 63.92
C VAL A 9 10.82 24.32 63.34
N THR A 10 9.86 24.66 64.20
CA THR A 10 8.48 25.01 63.83
C THR A 10 8.44 26.45 63.34
N TYR A 11 7.84 26.68 62.17
CA TYR A 11 7.33 28.00 61.80
C TYR A 11 5.82 27.89 61.54
N SER A 12 5.07 28.67 62.31
CA SER A 12 3.63 28.83 62.19
C SER A 12 3.27 29.58 60.92
N SER A 13 2.15 29.12 60.36
CA SER A 13 1.34 29.67 59.28
C SER A 13 1.16 31.19 59.34
N SER A 14 1.39 31.85 58.20
CA SER A 14 0.72 33.09 57.82
C SER A 14 0.18 32.88 56.41
N ASP A 15 -1.12 32.74 56.33
CA ASP A 15 -1.93 32.55 55.13
C ASP A 15 -2.20 33.93 54.51
N ASP A 16 -1.63 34.21 53.35
CA ASP A 16 -2.14 35.20 52.39
C ASP A 16 -1.58 34.86 51.01
N GLU A 17 -2.42 34.26 50.18
CA GLU A 17 -2.14 33.79 48.82
C GLU A 17 -1.73 34.92 47.86
N PRO A 18 -0.70 34.70 47.02
CA PRO A 18 -0.72 35.16 45.65
C PRO A 18 -0.98 33.97 44.72
N THR A 19 -2.17 33.98 44.10
CA THR A 19 -2.60 33.07 43.03
C THR A 19 -1.46 32.74 42.04
N PRO A 20 -1.28 31.46 41.61
CA PRO A 20 -0.27 31.12 40.64
C PRO A 20 -0.66 31.65 39.26
N VAL A 21 -0.01 32.73 38.84
CA VAL A 21 -0.15 33.29 37.49
C VAL A 21 0.34 32.23 36.50
N SER A 22 -0.58 31.67 35.72
CA SER A 22 -0.29 30.71 34.66
C SER A 22 0.77 31.30 33.71
N LYS A 23 1.98 30.74 33.69
CA LYS A 23 2.98 31.06 32.67
C LYS A 23 2.46 30.58 31.32
N LYS A 24 1.81 31.47 30.57
CA LYS A 24 1.45 31.23 29.17
C LYS A 24 2.75 30.93 28.43
N SER A 25 2.91 29.69 27.94
CA SER A 25 4.00 29.38 27.03
C SER A 25 3.90 30.34 25.85
N ARG A 26 4.92 31.18 25.67
CA ARG A 26 5.01 32.05 24.50
C ARG A 26 5.07 31.14 23.30
N LYS A 27 3.95 31.03 22.58
CA LYS A 27 3.89 30.33 21.30
C LYS A 27 4.95 30.98 20.41
N LEU A 28 5.80 30.14 19.82
CA LEU A 28 6.81 30.60 18.87
C LEU A 28 6.11 31.45 17.79
N PRO A 29 6.73 32.55 17.32
CA PRO A 29 6.17 33.35 16.25
C PRO A 29 5.90 32.46 15.03
N ALA A 30 4.73 32.65 14.41
CA ALA A 30 4.37 31.91 13.22
C ALA A 30 5.39 32.18 12.11
N LEU A 31 5.79 31.13 11.39
CA LEU A 31 6.66 31.26 10.22
C LEU A 31 6.02 32.21 9.20
N ALA A 32 6.83 33.11 8.64
CA ALA A 32 6.38 34.02 7.60
C ALA A 32 5.75 33.21 6.45
N SER A 33 4.62 33.68 5.93
CA SER A 33 3.90 33.01 4.84
C SER A 33 4.74 32.79 3.58
N SER A 34 5.79 33.60 3.38
CA SER A 34 6.77 33.44 2.31
C SER A 34 7.72 32.24 2.47
N LEU A 35 7.85 31.69 3.68
CA LEU A 35 8.66 30.50 3.98
C LEU A 35 7.81 29.21 4.03
N VAL A 36 6.47 29.35 4.02
CA VAL A 36 5.55 28.22 3.97
C VAL A 36 5.32 27.88 2.50
N SER A 37 6.15 26.99 1.96
CA SER A 37 5.91 26.44 0.63
C SER A 37 4.56 25.72 0.64
N SER A 38 3.62 26.13 -0.22
CA SER A 38 2.34 25.43 -0.35
C SER A 38 2.60 24.03 -0.88
N GLY A 39 2.52 23.03 -0.02
CA GLY A 39 2.66 21.63 -0.42
C GLY A 39 1.66 21.27 -1.52
N PRO A 40 1.92 20.22 -2.32
CA PRO A 40 0.99 19.79 -3.36
C PRO A 40 -0.40 19.51 -2.76
N VAL A 41 -1.45 20.08 -3.37
CA VAL A 41 -2.84 19.79 -2.97
C VAL A 41 -3.16 18.35 -3.37
N ASP A 42 -3.45 17.50 -2.38
CA ASP A 42 -3.81 16.10 -2.60
C ASP A 42 -5.27 16.01 -3.06
N ASN A 43 -5.48 15.93 -4.38
CA ASN A 43 -6.81 15.76 -4.97
C ASN A 43 -7.07 14.27 -5.25
N PRO A 44 -8.00 13.62 -4.53
CA PRO A 44 -8.29 12.19 -4.70
C PRO A 44 -8.68 11.82 -6.14
N ALA A 45 -9.34 12.72 -6.89
CA ALA A 45 -9.75 12.44 -8.27
C ALA A 45 -8.55 12.15 -9.19
N LEU A 46 -7.42 12.84 -9.01
CA LEU A 46 -6.17 12.59 -9.76
C LEU A 46 -5.54 11.23 -9.41
N HIS A 47 -5.97 10.64 -8.30
CA HIS A 47 -5.44 9.40 -7.75
C HIS A 47 -6.48 8.28 -7.69
N GLN A 48 -7.48 8.28 -8.59
CA GLN A 48 -8.55 7.27 -8.61
C GLN A 48 -9.31 7.19 -7.27
N GLY A 49 -9.64 8.33 -6.69
CA GLY A 49 -10.27 8.46 -5.36
C GLY A 49 -9.36 8.10 -4.18
N ARG A 50 -8.03 7.99 -4.36
CA ARG A 50 -7.13 7.62 -3.25
C ARG A 50 -7.02 8.80 -2.30
N ILE A 51 -7.34 8.54 -1.03
CA ILE A 51 -7.05 9.46 0.07
C ILE A 51 -5.73 8.99 0.68
N ARG A 52 -4.76 9.90 0.77
CA ARG A 52 -3.44 9.56 1.27
C ARG A 52 -3.50 9.39 2.79
N THR A 53 -3.12 8.20 3.28
CA THR A 53 -3.15 7.86 4.72
C THR A 53 -1.95 8.42 5.49
N GLN A 54 -0.86 8.71 4.79
CA GLN A 54 0.35 9.33 5.31
C GLN A 54 0.59 10.65 4.59
N PRO A 55 0.67 11.82 5.25
CA PRO A 55 0.81 13.10 4.55
C PRO A 55 2.07 13.16 3.68
N HIS A 56 2.09 14.07 2.69
CA HIS A 56 3.33 14.34 1.98
C HIS A 56 4.34 14.96 2.92
N VAL A 57 5.49 14.31 3.05
CA VAL A 57 6.66 14.87 3.72
C VAL A 57 7.72 15.13 2.66
N GLU A 58 8.16 16.38 2.58
CA GLU A 58 9.22 16.76 1.66
C GLU A 58 10.49 15.94 1.90
N GLY A 59 11.11 15.48 0.81
CA GLY A 59 12.28 14.60 0.87
C GLY A 59 12.00 13.15 1.30
N GLN A 60 10.72 12.75 1.43
CA GLN A 60 10.32 11.36 1.67
C GLN A 60 9.64 10.75 0.42
N PHE A 61 10.13 9.59 0.00
CA PHE A 61 9.71 8.89 -1.21
C PHE A 61 9.06 7.57 -0.83
N ALA A 62 7.84 7.33 -1.32
CA ALA A 62 7.21 6.03 -1.21
C ALA A 62 7.87 5.04 -2.18
N ALA A 63 8.18 3.85 -1.67
CA ALA A 63 8.82 2.78 -2.39
C ALA A 63 8.05 1.46 -2.25
N LEU A 64 8.13 0.61 -3.26
CA LEU A 64 7.52 -0.72 -3.27
C LEU A 64 8.45 -1.71 -3.95
N VAL A 65 8.65 -2.86 -3.33
CA VAL A 65 9.33 -4.02 -3.94
C VAL A 65 8.28 -5.04 -4.38
N TYR A 66 8.35 -5.48 -5.62
CA TYR A 66 7.38 -6.41 -6.21
C TYR A 66 7.98 -7.24 -7.34
N VAL A 67 7.24 -8.26 -7.76
CA VAL A 67 7.45 -8.99 -9.02
C VAL A 67 6.39 -8.55 -10.02
N SER A 68 6.76 -8.37 -11.28
CA SER A 68 5.84 -8.00 -12.36
C SER A 68 5.42 -9.23 -13.17
N VAL A 69 4.15 -9.31 -13.53
CA VAL A 69 3.59 -10.32 -14.43
C VAL A 69 3.07 -9.61 -15.68
N GLY A 70 3.65 -9.90 -16.83
CA GLY A 70 3.26 -9.27 -18.11
C GLY A 70 1.84 -9.62 -18.52
N LEU A 71 1.10 -8.64 -19.02
CA LEU A 71 -0.24 -8.82 -19.59
C LEU A 71 -0.25 -8.43 -21.06
N ASP A 72 0.49 -9.17 -21.88
CA ASP A 72 0.53 -8.94 -23.31
C ASP A 72 -0.88 -8.98 -23.94
N LYS A 73 -1.06 -8.28 -25.06
CA LYS A 73 -2.39 -8.09 -25.67
C LYS A 73 -3.13 -9.41 -25.91
N GLU A 74 -2.38 -10.42 -26.38
CA GLU A 74 -2.84 -11.76 -26.71
C GLU A 74 -2.68 -12.77 -25.57
N SER A 75 -2.35 -12.31 -24.35
CA SER A 75 -2.18 -13.20 -23.20
C SER A 75 -3.51 -13.85 -22.81
N PRO A 76 -3.59 -15.19 -22.70
CA PRO A 76 -4.77 -15.89 -22.21
C PRO A 76 -5.19 -15.43 -20.81
N LEU A 77 -4.21 -15.02 -19.98
CA LEU A 77 -4.47 -14.45 -18.66
C LEU A 77 -5.21 -13.12 -18.75
N ARG A 78 -4.79 -12.23 -19.66
CA ARG A 78 -5.44 -10.94 -19.86
C ARG A 78 -6.90 -11.10 -20.29
N GLN A 79 -7.16 -12.02 -21.22
CA GLN A 79 -8.53 -12.33 -21.67
C GLN A 79 -9.39 -12.87 -20.53
N LEU A 80 -8.85 -13.80 -19.73
CA LEU A 80 -9.54 -14.34 -18.54
C LEU A 80 -9.85 -13.24 -17.51
N LEU A 81 -8.90 -12.36 -17.22
CA LEU A 81 -9.11 -11.26 -16.28
C LEU A 81 -10.11 -10.23 -16.81
N SER A 82 -10.12 -9.98 -18.12
CA SER A 82 -11.11 -9.12 -18.77
C SER A 82 -12.52 -9.70 -18.65
N ASP A 83 -12.69 -10.99 -18.92
CA ASP A 83 -13.96 -11.70 -18.75
C ASP A 83 -14.43 -11.65 -17.28
N ALA A 84 -13.55 -11.97 -16.35
CA ALA A 84 -13.84 -11.93 -14.92
C ALA A 84 -14.21 -10.52 -14.44
N PHE A 85 -13.50 -9.49 -14.94
CA PHE A 85 -13.81 -8.10 -14.64
C PHE A 85 -15.18 -7.70 -15.17
N ARG A 86 -15.53 -8.07 -16.40
CA ARG A 86 -16.85 -7.80 -16.99
C ARG A 86 -17.97 -8.42 -16.16
N THR A 87 -17.81 -9.68 -15.74
CA THR A 87 -18.77 -10.35 -14.85
C THR A 87 -18.88 -9.63 -13.50
N ALA A 88 -17.75 -9.29 -12.88
CA ALA A 88 -17.74 -8.58 -11.60
C ALA A 88 -18.33 -7.16 -11.69
N LYS A 89 -18.15 -6.48 -12.83
CA LYS A 89 -18.65 -5.13 -13.09
C LYS A 89 -20.18 -5.08 -13.19
N VAL A 90 -20.83 -6.17 -13.63
CA VAL A 90 -22.29 -6.30 -13.62
C VAL A 90 -22.83 -6.32 -12.20
N THR A 91 -22.17 -7.07 -11.30
CA THR A 91 -22.58 -7.17 -9.89
C THR A 91 -22.16 -5.94 -9.08
N VAL A 92 -21.02 -5.32 -9.42
CA VAL A 92 -20.43 -4.18 -8.71
C VAL A 92 -20.18 -3.05 -9.71
N GLU A 93 -21.20 -2.22 -9.94
CA GLU A 93 -21.12 -1.11 -10.91
C GLU A 93 -19.97 -0.13 -10.63
N CYS A 94 -19.61 0.08 -9.36
CA CYS A 94 -18.53 0.99 -8.99
C CYS A 94 -17.12 0.38 -9.11
N LEU A 95 -16.99 -0.87 -9.56
CA LEU A 95 -15.72 -1.56 -9.71
C LEU A 95 -14.84 -0.85 -10.76
N GLN A 96 -13.59 -0.58 -10.44
CA GLN A 96 -12.65 0.13 -11.29
C GLN A 96 -11.47 -0.77 -11.64
N GLU A 97 -10.94 -0.61 -12.85
CA GLU A 97 -9.71 -1.28 -13.28
C GLU A 97 -8.49 -0.65 -12.58
N LEU A 98 -7.42 -1.44 -12.40
CA LEU A 98 -6.15 -0.91 -11.96
C LEU A 98 -5.45 -0.14 -13.09
N LYS A 99 -4.88 1.03 -12.77
CA LYS A 99 -3.97 1.74 -13.69
C LYS A 99 -2.83 0.81 -14.12
N GLY A 100 -2.58 0.72 -15.43
CA GLY A 100 -1.54 -0.16 -16.00
C GLY A 100 -2.01 -1.60 -16.27
N VAL A 101 -3.27 -1.90 -16.00
CA VAL A 101 -3.92 -3.20 -16.24
C VAL A 101 -5.10 -2.96 -17.20
N PRO A 102 -4.85 -2.76 -18.51
CA PRO A 102 -5.91 -2.49 -19.47
C PRO A 102 -6.70 -3.79 -19.73
N LEU A 103 -7.90 -3.88 -19.14
CA LEU A 103 -8.79 -5.03 -19.34
C LEU A 103 -9.77 -4.79 -20.49
N LYS A 104 -9.95 -3.55 -20.93
CA LYS A 104 -10.69 -3.23 -22.16
C LYS A 104 -9.81 -3.41 -23.40
N GLU A 105 -10.43 -3.84 -24.50
CA GLU A 105 -9.73 -4.13 -25.76
C GLU A 105 -9.12 -2.87 -26.41
N ASP A 106 -9.76 -1.71 -26.20
CA ASP A 106 -9.38 -0.43 -26.81
C ASP A 106 -8.43 0.44 -25.96
N ASP A 107 -8.15 0.03 -24.72
CA ASP A 107 -7.29 0.82 -23.82
C ASP A 107 -5.82 0.70 -24.24
N LYS A 108 -5.31 1.76 -24.87
CA LYS A 108 -3.86 1.95 -25.05
C LYS A 108 -3.25 2.27 -23.68
N PRO A 109 -2.10 1.68 -23.32
CA PRO A 109 -1.40 2.07 -22.10
C PRO A 109 -1.06 3.57 -22.19
N SER A 110 -1.61 4.37 -21.27
CA SER A 110 -1.54 5.85 -21.34
C SER A 110 -0.12 6.40 -21.33
N ASP A 111 0.84 5.62 -20.84
CA ASP A 111 2.20 6.08 -20.55
C ASP A 111 3.28 5.30 -21.33
N GLY A 112 2.91 4.51 -22.34
CA GLY A 112 3.86 3.68 -23.12
C GLY A 112 4.50 2.52 -22.34
N ALA A 113 4.20 2.39 -21.05
CA ALA A 113 4.61 1.27 -20.22
C ALA A 113 3.86 -0.01 -20.61
N LYS A 114 4.56 -1.16 -20.58
CA LYS A 114 3.93 -2.45 -20.87
C LYS A 114 2.89 -2.79 -19.80
N PRO A 115 1.69 -3.25 -20.18
CA PRO A 115 0.67 -3.67 -19.24
C PRO A 115 1.18 -4.82 -18.38
N SER A 116 1.02 -4.69 -17.05
CA SER A 116 1.48 -5.73 -16.12
C SER A 116 0.74 -5.67 -14.79
N LEU A 117 0.64 -6.84 -14.16
CA LEU A 117 0.25 -6.98 -12.77
C LEU A 117 1.49 -6.93 -11.88
N HIS A 118 1.29 -6.59 -10.61
CA HIS A 118 2.35 -6.65 -9.60
C HIS A 118 1.96 -7.58 -8.47
N ILE A 119 2.94 -8.34 -7.98
CA ILE A 119 2.86 -9.17 -6.78
C ILE A 119 3.80 -8.56 -5.75
N SER A 120 3.25 -7.96 -4.70
CA SER A 120 4.02 -7.27 -3.67
C SER A 120 4.90 -8.23 -2.87
N LEU A 121 6.17 -7.84 -2.67
CA LEU A 121 7.13 -8.52 -1.79
C LEU A 121 7.40 -7.73 -0.50
N SER A 122 7.05 -6.43 -0.49
CA SER A 122 7.13 -5.55 0.67
C SER A 122 5.81 -4.81 0.89
N ARG A 123 5.61 -4.33 2.12
CA ARG A 123 4.67 -3.24 2.39
C ARG A 123 5.16 -1.95 1.70
N PRO A 124 4.35 -0.88 1.63
CA PRO A 124 4.87 0.45 1.29
C PRO A 124 6.04 0.81 2.21
N VAL A 125 7.16 1.17 1.60
CA VAL A 125 8.40 1.57 2.26
C VAL A 125 8.57 3.07 2.08
N TYR A 126 8.99 3.79 3.12
CA TYR A 126 9.24 5.22 3.00
C TYR A 126 10.71 5.55 3.18
N LEU A 127 11.33 6.06 2.11
CA LEU A 127 12.76 6.35 2.03
C LEU A 127 13.01 7.85 2.07
N ARG A 128 14.11 8.27 2.69
CA ARG A 128 14.69 9.60 2.48
C ARG A 128 15.52 9.62 1.20
N ALA A 129 15.75 10.81 0.64
CA ALA A 129 16.53 10.99 -0.59
C ALA A 129 17.86 10.23 -0.57
N TYR A 130 18.63 10.37 0.52
CA TYR A 130 19.94 9.72 0.68
C TYR A 130 19.88 8.18 0.80
N GLN A 131 18.73 7.61 1.15
CA GLN A 131 18.55 6.15 1.32
C GLN A 131 18.22 5.43 0.00
N ARG A 132 17.85 6.18 -1.05
CA ARG A 132 17.32 5.60 -2.29
C ARG A 132 18.32 4.71 -3.01
N ASP A 133 19.56 5.18 -3.18
CA ASP A 133 20.57 4.45 -3.94
C ASP A 133 21.11 3.24 -3.17
N GLU A 134 21.30 3.38 -1.86
CA GLU A 134 21.66 2.27 -0.98
C GLU A 134 20.56 1.19 -0.99
N PHE A 135 19.28 1.58 -0.91
CA PHE A 135 18.17 0.64 -1.00
C PHE A 135 18.13 -0.11 -2.33
N LYS A 136 18.27 0.59 -3.47
CA LYS A 136 18.35 -0.03 -4.80
C LYS A 136 19.52 -1.01 -4.89
N SER A 137 20.70 -0.63 -4.38
CA SER A 137 21.89 -1.48 -4.36
C SER A 137 21.67 -2.75 -3.52
N ALA A 138 21.07 -2.61 -2.33
CA ALA A 138 20.76 -3.74 -1.46
C ALA A 138 19.75 -4.71 -2.10
N VAL A 139 18.70 -4.21 -2.76
CA VAL A 139 17.74 -5.08 -3.47
C VAL A 139 18.38 -5.73 -4.69
N LYS A 140 19.26 -5.04 -5.43
CA LYS A 140 20.06 -5.63 -6.52
C LYS A 140 20.94 -6.77 -6.04
N GLN A 141 21.60 -6.60 -4.89
CA GLN A 141 22.41 -7.65 -4.28
C GLN A 141 21.53 -8.82 -3.83
N LEU A 142 20.35 -8.56 -3.27
CA LEU A 142 19.39 -9.61 -2.94
C LEU A 142 18.98 -10.40 -4.17
N ALA A 143 18.63 -9.74 -5.28
CA ALA A 143 18.23 -10.41 -6.52
C ALA A 143 19.30 -11.39 -7.03
N SER A 144 20.59 -11.09 -6.81
CA SER A 144 21.68 -11.99 -7.20
C SER A 144 21.81 -13.28 -6.37
N LYS A 145 21.06 -13.40 -5.26
CA LYS A 145 21.06 -14.56 -4.35
C LYS A 145 19.90 -15.53 -4.59
N TYR A 146 19.08 -15.29 -5.60
CA TYR A 146 17.93 -16.15 -5.90
C TYR A 146 17.91 -16.46 -7.39
N SER A 147 17.64 -17.73 -7.70
CA SER A 147 17.40 -18.20 -9.07
C SER A 147 15.99 -17.80 -9.53
N PRO A 148 15.79 -17.58 -10.84
CA PRO A 148 14.46 -17.54 -11.42
C PRO A 148 13.67 -18.80 -11.09
N PHE A 149 12.36 -18.66 -10.92
CA PHE A 149 11.46 -19.77 -10.58
C PHE A 149 10.09 -19.59 -11.24
N ASP A 150 9.36 -20.68 -11.41
CA ASP A 150 8.01 -20.65 -11.94
C ASP A 150 6.98 -20.43 -10.84
N ALA A 151 5.96 -19.64 -11.14
CA ALA A 151 4.84 -19.38 -10.27
C ALA A 151 3.52 -19.53 -11.03
N SER A 152 2.43 -19.73 -10.31
CA SER A 152 1.10 -19.84 -10.92
C SER A 152 0.00 -19.26 -10.05
N PHE A 153 -1.00 -18.65 -10.69
CA PHE A 153 -2.23 -18.25 -10.03
C PHE A 153 -3.18 -19.44 -9.78
N ALA A 154 -3.94 -19.40 -8.69
CA ALA A 154 -4.81 -20.50 -8.28
C ALA A 154 -6.28 -20.12 -8.10
N THR A 155 -6.58 -18.94 -7.53
CA THR A 155 -7.94 -18.60 -7.14
C THR A 155 -8.19 -17.09 -7.15
N PHE A 156 -9.42 -16.69 -7.47
CA PHE A 156 -9.87 -15.33 -7.25
C PHE A 156 -10.13 -15.09 -5.77
N SER A 157 -9.81 -13.88 -5.30
CA SER A 157 -9.96 -13.48 -3.91
C SER A 157 -10.38 -12.02 -3.79
N GLU A 158 -11.03 -11.72 -2.66
CA GLU A 158 -11.23 -10.36 -2.18
C GLU A 158 -10.15 -10.03 -1.14
N LEU A 159 -9.54 -8.85 -1.29
CA LEU A 159 -8.53 -8.34 -0.38
C LEU A 159 -8.81 -6.88 -0.04
N SER A 160 -8.70 -6.50 1.22
CA SER A 160 -8.80 -5.11 1.65
C SER A 160 -7.44 -4.55 2.03
N ASN A 161 -7.22 -3.25 1.85
CA ASN A 161 -6.02 -2.61 2.38
C ASN A 161 -6.05 -2.52 3.91
N ASP A 162 -4.88 -2.29 4.52
CA ASP A 162 -4.69 -2.15 5.97
C ASP A 162 -5.65 -1.10 6.57
N GLU A 163 -5.93 0.00 5.86
CA GLU A 163 -6.80 1.07 6.33
C GLU A 163 -8.30 0.86 6.04
N LYS A 164 -8.68 -0.26 5.39
CA LYS A 164 -10.06 -0.60 5.02
C LYS A 164 -10.79 0.51 4.26
N THR A 165 -10.06 1.23 3.41
CA THR A 165 -10.63 2.26 2.53
C THR A 165 -10.87 1.74 1.12
N ARG A 166 -10.33 0.55 0.79
CA ARG A 166 -10.41 -0.08 -0.53
C ARG A 166 -10.49 -1.58 -0.41
N THR A 167 -11.29 -2.16 -1.29
CA THR A 167 -11.29 -3.60 -1.56
C THR A 167 -10.79 -3.83 -2.97
N PHE A 168 -10.11 -4.94 -3.17
CA PHE A 168 -9.43 -5.35 -4.38
C PHE A 168 -9.91 -6.74 -4.79
N LEU A 169 -10.18 -6.88 -6.08
CA LEU A 169 -10.35 -8.17 -6.70
C LEU A 169 -9.00 -8.61 -7.25
N ALA A 170 -8.55 -9.77 -6.78
CA ALA A 170 -7.21 -10.27 -7.03
C ALA A 170 -7.21 -11.76 -7.39
N VAL A 171 -6.11 -12.20 -8.01
CA VAL A 171 -5.79 -13.62 -8.18
C VAL A 171 -4.61 -13.98 -7.27
N GLU A 172 -4.79 -15.00 -6.43
CA GLU A 172 -3.77 -15.46 -5.49
C GLU A 172 -2.81 -16.47 -6.12
N ILE A 173 -1.58 -16.46 -5.63
CA ILE A 173 -0.55 -17.40 -6.01
C ILE A 173 -0.79 -18.75 -5.35
N GLY A 174 -0.79 -19.80 -6.17
CA GLY A 174 -0.70 -21.19 -5.75
C GLY A 174 0.74 -21.71 -5.83
N GLY A 175 1.25 -21.88 -7.05
CA GLY A 175 2.63 -22.32 -7.28
C GLY A 175 3.63 -21.17 -7.14
N GLY A 176 4.83 -21.42 -6.62
CA GLY A 176 5.86 -20.39 -6.41
C GLY A 176 5.74 -19.59 -5.10
N HIS A 177 4.81 -19.98 -4.22
CA HIS A 177 4.56 -19.26 -2.96
C HIS A 177 5.77 -19.27 -2.02
N ASN A 178 6.46 -20.41 -1.91
CA ASN A 178 7.60 -20.54 -1.02
C ASN A 178 8.77 -19.66 -1.47
N GLU A 179 9.01 -19.62 -2.77
CA GLU A 179 10.05 -18.82 -3.42
C GLU A 179 9.78 -17.32 -3.22
N LEU A 180 8.53 -16.87 -3.41
CA LEU A 180 8.11 -15.50 -3.08
C LEU A 180 8.26 -15.18 -1.58
N LYS A 181 7.94 -16.15 -0.72
CA LYS A 181 8.11 -16.03 0.74
C LYS A 181 9.57 -15.86 1.12
N GLU A 182 10.47 -16.64 0.52
CA GLU A 182 11.90 -16.52 0.76
C GLU A 182 12.47 -15.21 0.22
N LEU A 183 12.02 -14.74 -0.96
CA LEU A 183 12.35 -13.41 -1.47
C LEU A 183 11.92 -12.29 -0.51
N SER A 184 10.67 -12.36 -0.02
CA SER A 184 10.12 -11.37 0.91
C SER A 184 10.84 -11.38 2.25
N LYS A 185 11.16 -12.56 2.79
CA LYS A 185 12.00 -12.70 3.99
C LYS A 185 13.39 -12.10 3.77
N GLY A 186 13.99 -12.34 2.62
CA GLY A 186 15.29 -11.80 2.22
C GLY A 186 15.34 -10.26 2.18
N LEU A 187 14.19 -9.58 2.04
CA LEU A 187 14.10 -8.12 2.16
C LEU A 187 14.16 -7.63 3.61
N THR A 188 13.83 -8.46 4.60
CA THR A 188 13.72 -8.04 6.02
C THR A 188 15.01 -7.41 6.56
N PRO A 189 16.22 -7.97 6.31
CA PRO A 189 17.48 -7.34 6.72
C PRO A 189 17.73 -5.97 6.06
N ILE A 190 17.17 -5.72 4.88
CA ILE A 190 17.27 -4.42 4.17
C ILE A 190 16.30 -3.40 4.77
N LEU A 191 15.10 -3.85 5.17
CA LEU A 191 14.04 -3.00 5.71
C LEU A 191 14.27 -2.59 7.17
N LYS A 192 14.88 -3.45 7.98
CA LYS A 192 15.07 -3.22 9.42
C LYS A 192 15.93 -1.98 9.75
N PRO A 193 17.09 -1.74 9.12
CA PRO A 193 17.89 -0.52 9.34
C PRO A 193 17.14 0.75 8.95
N LEU A 194 16.24 0.66 7.97
CA LEU A 194 15.38 1.76 7.51
C LEU A 194 14.17 2.00 8.42
N ARG A 195 14.07 1.25 9.53
CA ARG A 195 12.92 1.25 10.46
C ARG A 195 11.59 0.97 9.76
N GLN A 196 11.63 0.20 8.68
CA GLN A 196 10.45 -0.21 7.94
C GLN A 196 9.96 -1.55 8.45
N LYS A 197 8.65 -1.79 8.35
CA LYS A 197 8.05 -3.06 8.74
C LYS A 197 8.49 -4.16 7.77
N ALA A 198 8.73 -5.35 8.31
CA ALA A 198 8.80 -6.56 7.49
C ALA A 198 7.46 -6.81 6.78
N TYR A 199 7.46 -7.76 5.84
CA TYR A 199 6.22 -8.16 5.17
C TYR A 199 5.24 -8.85 6.15
N TYR A 200 4.05 -9.20 5.67
CA TYR A 200 3.03 -9.82 6.51
C TYR A 200 3.51 -11.19 7.04
N PRO A 201 3.26 -11.53 8.32
CA PRO A 201 3.63 -12.83 8.88
C PRO A 201 3.05 -14.02 8.10
N GLU A 202 1.79 -13.86 7.67
CA GLU A 202 1.08 -14.78 6.78
C GLU A 202 0.87 -14.08 5.43
N PRO A 203 1.86 -14.16 4.52
CA PRO A 203 1.77 -13.46 3.25
C PRO A 203 0.77 -14.13 2.33
N ARG A 204 -0.22 -13.38 1.85
CA ARG A 204 -1.06 -13.78 0.72
C ARG A 204 -0.51 -13.13 -0.52
N PHE A 205 0.35 -13.82 -1.27
CA PHE A 205 0.88 -13.29 -2.52
C PHE A 205 -0.21 -13.31 -3.59
N HIS A 206 -0.44 -12.16 -4.22
CA HIS A 206 -1.56 -11.97 -5.13
C HIS A 206 -1.23 -10.88 -6.15
N ALA A 207 -1.98 -10.89 -7.24
CA ALA A 207 -2.02 -9.82 -8.22
C ALA A 207 -3.44 -9.24 -8.28
N SER A 208 -3.58 -7.98 -7.88
CA SER A 208 -4.85 -7.25 -7.98
C SER A 208 -5.05 -6.70 -9.39
N PHE A 209 -6.25 -6.84 -9.93
CA PHE A 209 -6.59 -6.36 -11.28
C PHE A 209 -7.76 -5.36 -11.28
N ALA A 210 -8.58 -5.35 -10.22
CA ALA A 210 -9.66 -4.39 -10.05
C ALA A 210 -9.83 -3.99 -8.58
N TRP A 211 -10.54 -2.90 -8.33
CA TRP A 211 -10.74 -2.34 -6.99
C TRP A 211 -12.02 -1.51 -6.87
N ALA A 212 -12.51 -1.32 -5.65
CA ALA A 212 -13.59 -0.39 -5.33
C ALA A 212 -13.28 0.38 -4.02
N LEU A 213 -13.89 1.56 -3.85
CA LEU A 213 -13.82 2.29 -2.57
C LEU A 213 -14.68 1.59 -1.53
N LEU A 214 -14.17 1.48 -0.31
CA LEU A 214 -14.96 1.07 0.85
C LEU A 214 -15.54 2.29 1.57
N GLN A 215 -16.76 2.14 2.07
CA GLN A 215 -17.39 3.14 2.93
C GLN A 215 -16.61 3.22 4.25
N SER A 216 -16.17 4.42 4.64
CA SER A 216 -15.57 4.59 5.96
C SER A 216 -16.66 4.45 7.02
N THR A 217 -16.56 3.44 7.87
CA THR A 217 -17.28 3.43 9.14
C THR A 217 -16.64 4.49 10.06
N GLN A 218 -16.95 5.77 9.86
CA GLN A 218 -16.62 6.78 10.85
C GLN A 218 -17.47 6.51 12.09
N GLN A 219 -16.82 6.25 13.23
CA GLN A 219 -17.47 6.36 14.54
C GLN A 219 -17.94 7.81 14.71
N GLU A 220 -19.24 7.99 14.90
CA GLU A 220 -19.84 9.25 15.38
C GLU A 220 -19.19 9.61 16.71
N GLY A 221 -18.41 10.70 16.75
CA GLY A 221 -17.86 11.19 18.01
C GLY A 221 -16.66 12.10 17.88
N SER A 222 -16.85 13.31 17.31
CA SER A 222 -16.18 14.57 17.70
C SER A 222 -16.52 15.69 16.70
N PRO A 223 -16.98 16.87 17.13
CA PRO A 223 -17.17 18.00 16.23
C PRO A 223 -15.81 18.67 16.03
N SER A 224 -15.08 18.31 14.98
CA SER A 224 -14.01 19.16 14.46
C SER A 224 -14.49 19.81 13.17
N ASN A 225 -14.34 21.13 13.10
CA ASN A 225 -14.81 22.01 12.02
C ASN A 225 -14.49 21.42 10.64
N ALA A 226 -15.48 20.78 10.03
CA ALA A 226 -15.39 20.21 8.71
C ALA A 226 -15.49 21.36 7.69
N VAL A 227 -14.34 21.70 7.09
CA VAL A 227 -14.34 22.27 5.75
C VAL A 227 -15.01 21.23 4.85
N ALA A 228 -16.10 21.64 4.19
CA ALA A 228 -16.95 20.81 3.36
C ALA A 228 -16.10 19.90 2.45
N THR A 229 -16.05 18.62 2.78
CA THR A 229 -15.52 17.60 1.87
C THR A 229 -16.57 17.40 0.81
N THR A 230 -16.28 17.89 -0.39
CA THR A 230 -17.03 17.63 -1.61
C THR A 230 -17.36 16.14 -1.68
N LEU A 231 -18.65 15.82 -1.85
CA LEU A 231 -19.13 14.47 -2.12
C LEU A 231 -18.22 13.84 -3.20
N PRO A 232 -17.84 12.56 -3.07
CA PRO A 232 -17.11 11.91 -4.16
C PRO A 232 -17.94 12.06 -5.44
N SER A 233 -17.29 12.56 -6.51
CA SER A 233 -17.84 12.59 -7.86
C SER A 233 -18.59 11.27 -8.14
N ALA A 234 -19.69 11.32 -8.89
CA ALA A 234 -20.52 10.15 -9.23
C ALA A 234 -19.71 8.95 -9.76
N GLU A 235 -18.50 9.19 -10.25
CA GLU A 235 -17.52 8.20 -10.73
C GLU A 235 -16.96 7.26 -9.65
N PHE A 236 -16.96 7.64 -8.36
CA PHE A 236 -16.33 6.88 -7.28
C PHE A 236 -17.29 6.58 -6.13
N ARG A 237 -18.38 5.86 -6.42
CA ARG A 237 -19.26 5.33 -5.36
C ARG A 237 -18.51 4.32 -4.49
N ALA A 238 -18.77 4.37 -3.19
CA ALA A 238 -18.19 3.45 -2.21
C ALA A 238 -19.19 2.37 -1.79
N ILE A 239 -18.70 1.15 -1.58
CA ILE A 239 -19.46 -0.03 -1.12
C ILE A 239 -19.04 -0.42 0.29
N SER A 240 -19.90 -1.11 1.04
CA SER A 240 -19.53 -1.63 2.37
C SER A 240 -18.58 -2.82 2.28
N GLN A 241 -18.81 -3.71 1.30
CA GLN A 241 -18.02 -4.89 0.98
C GLN A 241 -18.43 -5.39 -0.42
N PHE A 242 -17.66 -6.28 -1.03
CA PHE A 242 -18.16 -6.98 -2.21
C PHE A 242 -19.35 -7.90 -1.86
N PRO A 243 -20.26 -8.16 -2.83
CA PRO A 243 -21.27 -9.20 -2.69
C PRO A 243 -20.60 -10.54 -2.34
N THR A 244 -21.14 -11.23 -1.34
CA THR A 244 -20.51 -12.45 -0.77
C THR A 244 -20.43 -13.60 -1.77
N ASP A 245 -21.26 -13.58 -2.79
CA ASP A 245 -21.32 -14.54 -3.89
C ASP A 245 -20.37 -14.20 -5.05
N LEU A 246 -19.82 -12.97 -5.12
CA LEU A 246 -18.98 -12.52 -6.23
C LEU A 246 -17.74 -13.42 -6.41
N VAL A 247 -16.93 -13.57 -5.37
CA VAL A 247 -15.71 -14.38 -5.43
C VAL A 247 -16.01 -15.88 -5.65
N PRO A 248 -16.99 -16.49 -4.96
CA PRO A 248 -17.47 -17.83 -5.27
C PRO A 248 -17.89 -18.00 -6.74
N GLU A 249 -18.62 -17.04 -7.30
CA GLU A 249 -19.08 -17.07 -8.68
C GLU A 249 -17.92 -17.01 -9.68
N LEU A 250 -16.98 -16.08 -9.48
CA LEU A 250 -15.80 -15.99 -10.34
C LEU A 250 -14.96 -17.28 -10.30
N ASN A 251 -14.79 -17.86 -9.12
CA ASN A 251 -14.10 -19.14 -9.00
C ASN A 251 -14.91 -20.27 -9.65
N ARG A 252 -16.23 -20.33 -9.51
CA ARG A 252 -17.06 -21.34 -10.19
C ARG A 252 -16.94 -21.25 -11.72
N THR A 253 -16.96 -20.03 -12.24
CA THR A 253 -17.04 -19.78 -13.69
C THR A 253 -15.68 -19.83 -14.38
N TYR A 254 -14.61 -19.35 -13.74
CA TYR A 254 -13.31 -19.17 -14.39
C TYR A 254 -12.19 -20.07 -13.87
N ARG A 255 -12.38 -20.84 -12.78
CA ARG A 255 -11.30 -21.63 -12.17
C ARG A 255 -10.68 -22.65 -13.13
N SER A 256 -11.47 -23.32 -13.97
CA SER A 256 -10.92 -24.30 -14.92
C SER A 256 -9.97 -23.67 -15.94
N ARG A 257 -10.27 -22.44 -16.40
CA ARG A 257 -9.39 -21.69 -17.29
C ARG A 257 -8.17 -21.16 -16.52
N LEU A 258 -8.38 -20.64 -15.32
CA LEU A 258 -7.30 -20.14 -14.46
C LEU A 258 -6.30 -21.26 -14.12
N SER A 259 -6.75 -22.48 -13.82
CA SER A 259 -5.87 -23.62 -13.52
C SER A 259 -5.10 -24.17 -14.72
N SER A 260 -5.40 -23.69 -15.95
CA SER A 260 -4.63 -24.09 -17.13
C SER A 260 -3.21 -23.52 -17.07
N ALA A 261 -2.21 -24.37 -17.31
CA ALA A 261 -0.81 -23.97 -17.34
C ALA A 261 -0.52 -22.86 -18.37
N SER A 262 -1.26 -22.83 -19.48
CA SER A 262 -1.14 -21.78 -20.51
C SER A 262 -1.67 -20.41 -20.07
N VAL A 263 -2.43 -20.35 -18.98
CA VAL A 263 -3.09 -19.14 -18.49
C VAL A 263 -2.43 -18.64 -17.21
N SER A 264 -2.23 -19.51 -16.22
CA SER A 264 -1.78 -19.09 -14.89
C SER A 264 -0.29 -19.13 -14.66
N THR A 265 0.46 -19.92 -15.42
CA THR A 265 1.90 -20.11 -15.16
C THR A 265 2.72 -18.99 -15.78
N PHE A 266 3.69 -18.48 -15.02
CA PHE A 266 4.67 -17.50 -15.47
C PHE A 266 5.99 -17.69 -14.72
N THR A 267 7.09 -17.29 -15.35
CA THR A 267 8.41 -17.33 -14.72
C THR A 267 8.73 -16.00 -14.06
N VAL A 268 9.11 -16.05 -12.79
CA VAL A 268 9.62 -14.91 -12.04
C VAL A 268 11.11 -14.78 -12.32
N GLU A 269 11.47 -13.81 -13.15
CA GLU A 269 12.87 -13.56 -13.51
C GLU A 269 13.44 -12.28 -12.91
N ASN A 270 12.60 -11.34 -12.46
CA ASN A 270 13.04 -10.01 -12.05
C ASN A 270 12.37 -9.56 -10.76
N ILE A 271 13.14 -8.88 -9.91
CA ILE A 271 12.61 -8.08 -8.80
C ILE A 271 12.55 -6.62 -9.26
N HIS A 272 11.41 -5.98 -9.02
CA HIS A 272 11.17 -4.59 -9.32
C HIS A 272 11.17 -3.75 -8.04
N VAL A 273 11.68 -2.54 -8.15
CA VAL A 273 11.63 -1.51 -7.11
C VAL A 273 11.10 -0.24 -7.75
N LYS A 274 9.95 0.21 -7.27
CA LYS A 274 9.38 1.52 -7.61
C LYS A 274 9.68 2.49 -6.48
N ILE A 275 10.23 3.67 -6.77
CA ILE A 275 10.47 4.76 -5.82
C ILE A 275 9.88 6.04 -6.40
N GLY A 276 8.74 6.48 -5.86
CA GLY A 276 7.95 7.57 -6.44
C GLY A 276 7.54 7.24 -7.88
N LYS A 277 8.07 7.99 -8.85
CA LYS A 277 7.82 7.80 -10.29
C LYS A 277 8.88 6.93 -10.98
N GLU A 278 10.01 6.69 -10.34
CA GLU A 278 11.09 5.89 -10.91
C GLU A 278 10.85 4.40 -10.65
N GLU A 279 11.18 3.59 -11.65
CA GLU A 279 11.15 2.14 -11.55
C GLU A 279 12.52 1.57 -11.94
N SER A 280 13.01 0.62 -11.16
CA SER A 280 14.23 -0.13 -11.41
C SER A 280 13.92 -1.62 -11.31
N LYS A 281 14.62 -2.44 -12.09
CA LYS A 281 14.47 -3.91 -12.04
C LYS A 281 15.81 -4.61 -12.16
N TRP A 282 15.94 -5.75 -11.50
CA TRP A 282 17.13 -6.60 -11.58
C TRP A 282 16.75 -8.05 -11.76
N ARG A 283 17.47 -8.72 -12.65
CA ARG A 283 17.29 -10.14 -12.93
C ARG A 283 17.77 -10.97 -11.74
N LEU A 284 16.97 -11.97 -11.38
CA LEU A 284 17.35 -13.09 -10.54
C LEU A 284 18.48 -13.86 -11.25
N ARG A 285 19.49 -14.30 -10.51
CA ARG A 285 20.65 -15.00 -11.09
C ARG A 285 20.56 -16.48 -10.81
N GLN A 286 20.81 -17.31 -11.84
CA GLN A 286 21.06 -18.73 -11.62
C GLN A 286 22.24 -18.88 -10.66
N ILE A 287 21.98 -19.51 -9.52
CA ILE A 287 22.97 -19.94 -8.53
C ILE A 287 23.50 -21.30 -8.94
#